data_AF-A0A066ULT5-F1
#
_entry.id   AF-A0A066ULT5-F1
#
_cell.length_a   1.000
_cell.length_b   1.000
_cell.length_c   1.000
_cell.angle_alpha   90.00
_cell.angle_beta   90.00
_cell.angle_gamma   90.00
#
_symmetry.space_group_name_H-M   'P 1'
#
loop_
_entity.id
_entity.type
_entity.pdbx_description
1 polymer ?
#
loop_
_entity_poly.entity_id
_entity_poly.type
_entity_poly.pdbx_seq_one_letter_code
_entity_poly.pdbx_strand_id
1 'polypeptide(L)'
;MNSKKFDSWGKLREKGCLKWLLQSTLTAGFVYSALNVALFYPSSDAHSLSQFLSENAPNYIFYTIGMFFAVWGIWLYSESSYQKEAKRRNRA
;
A
#
# COMPACT_ATOMS: atom_id res chain seq x y z
N MET A 1 -21.92 10.82 9.89
CA MET A 1 -20.59 10.20 10.04
C MET A 1 -19.66 11.13 10.80
N ASN A 2 -18.69 10.62 11.55
CA ASN A 2 -17.79 11.42 12.39
C ASN A 2 -16.94 12.38 11.53
N SER A 3 -16.94 13.68 11.86
CA SER A 3 -16.26 14.74 11.08
C SER A 3 -14.78 14.44 10.83
N LYS A 4 -14.11 13.78 11.78
CA LYS A 4 -12.71 13.35 11.68
C LYS A 4 -12.43 12.40 10.50
N LYS A 5 -13.37 11.50 10.16
CA LYS A 5 -13.19 10.56 9.03
C LYS A 5 -13.26 11.27 7.68
N PHE A 6 -14.18 12.24 7.56
CA PHE A 6 -14.32 13.05 6.36
C PHE A 6 -13.07 13.92 6.13
N ASP A 7 -12.56 14.54 7.20
CA ASP A 7 -11.31 15.33 7.15
C ASP A 7 -10.09 14.47 6.77
N SER A 8 -10.03 13.23 7.28
CA SER A 8 -9.00 12.26 6.88
C SER A 8 -9.07 11.91 5.39
N TRP A 9 -10.25 11.75 4.81
CA TRP A 9 -10.39 11.48 3.38
C TRP A 9 -10.03 12.70 2.52
N GLY A 10 -10.38 13.91 2.96
CA GLY A 10 -9.94 15.16 2.33
C GLY A 10 -8.42 15.27 2.27
N LYS A 11 -7.73 15.03 3.39
CA LYS A 11 -6.25 15.01 3.45
C LYS A 11 -5.63 13.91 2.60
N LEU A 12 -6.27 12.74 2.52
CA LEU A 12 -5.81 11.64 1.67
C LEU A 12 -5.88 12.01 0.17
N ARG A 13 -6.93 12.73 -0.22
CA ARG A 13 -7.12 13.24 -1.58
C ARG A 13 -6.11 14.33 -1.93
N GLU A 14 -5.83 15.24 -0.99
CA GLU A 14 -4.83 16.31 -1.14
C GLU A 14 -3.41 15.76 -1.34
N LYS A 15 -3.08 14.63 -0.69
CA LYS A 15 -1.82 13.91 -0.92
C LYS A 15 -1.67 13.36 -2.34
N GLY A 16 -2.76 13.21 -3.09
CA GLY A 16 -2.77 12.72 -4.46
C GLY A 16 -2.69 11.19 -4.56
N CYS A 17 -3.55 10.61 -5.42
CA CYS A 17 -3.69 9.16 -5.63
C CYS A 17 -2.34 8.49 -5.92
N LEU A 18 -1.63 8.96 -6.95
CA LEU A 18 -0.37 8.39 -7.41
C LEU A 18 0.74 8.47 -6.36
N LYS A 19 0.86 9.61 -5.67
CA LYS A 19 1.88 9.80 -4.64
C LYS A 19 1.64 8.90 -3.44
N TRP A 20 0.37 8.78 -3.00
CA TRP A 20 0.00 7.90 -1.91
C TRP A 20 0.15 6.41 -2.29
N LEU A 21 -0.22 6.03 -3.52
CA LEU A 21 -0.02 4.69 -4.06
C LEU A 21 1.45 4.31 -4.10
N LEU A 22 2.29 5.16 -4.68
CA LEU A 22 3.73 4.92 -4.79
C LEU A 22 4.38 4.83 -3.41
N GLN A 23 4.10 5.77 -2.50
CA GLN A 23 4.65 5.70 -1.13
C GLN A 23 4.21 4.44 -0.40
N SER A 24 2.92 4.08 -0.46
CA SER A 24 2.40 2.92 0.26
C SER A 24 2.95 1.61 -0.32
N THR A 25 3.06 1.51 -1.65
CA THR A 25 3.59 0.34 -2.34
C THR A 25 5.10 0.17 -2.08
N LEU A 26 5.87 1.27 -2.14
CA LEU A 26 7.29 1.25 -1.81
C LEU A 26 7.54 0.88 -0.36
N THR A 27 6.75 1.43 0.57
CA THR A 27 6.85 1.11 1.99
C THR A 27 6.52 -0.36 2.25
N ALA A 28 5.44 -0.87 1.66
CA ALA A 28 5.04 -2.27 1.80
C ALA A 28 6.09 -3.22 1.21
N GLY A 29 6.62 -2.90 0.03
CA GLY A 29 7.70 -3.67 -0.60
C GLY A 29 8.96 -3.70 0.26
N PHE A 30 9.39 -2.56 0.78
CA PHE A 30 10.57 -2.47 1.66
C PHE A 30 10.39 -3.29 2.95
N VAL A 31 9.24 -3.15 3.61
CA VAL A 31 8.92 -3.91 4.84
C VAL A 31 8.88 -5.41 4.55
N TYR A 32 8.24 -5.82 3.46
CA TYR A 32 8.14 -7.22 3.08
C TYR A 32 9.53 -7.81 2.76
N SER A 33 10.37 -7.12 2.00
CA SER A 33 11.75 -7.56 1.74
C SER A 33 12.59 -7.62 3.02
N ALA A 34 12.49 -6.63 3.90
CA ALA A 34 13.23 -6.61 5.16
C ALA A 34 12.82 -7.75 6.09
N LEU A 35 11.51 -8.02 6.23
CA LEU A 35 10.99 -9.14 7.01
C LEU A 35 11.36 -10.48 6.39
N ASN A 36 11.28 -10.59 5.07
CA ASN A 36 11.61 -11.83 4.37
C ASN A 36 13.09 -12.18 4.58
N VAL A 37 13.99 -11.20 4.42
CA VAL A 37 15.41 -11.38 4.76
C VAL A 37 15.59 -11.70 6.24
N ALA A 38 15.01 -10.93 7.17
CA ALA A 38 15.23 -11.13 8.59
C ALA A 38 14.75 -12.50 9.11
N LEU A 39 13.65 -13.03 8.55
CA LEU A 39 13.02 -14.26 9.02
C LEU A 39 13.49 -15.51 8.28
N PHE A 40 13.75 -15.41 6.96
CA PHE A 40 14.00 -16.58 6.11
C PHE A 40 15.45 -16.68 5.63
N TYR A 41 16.23 -15.58 5.63
CA TYR A 41 17.65 -15.65 5.29
C TYR A 41 18.49 -16.52 6.27
N PRO A 42 18.28 -16.47 7.60
CA PRO A 42 19.07 -17.27 8.55
C PRO A 42 18.86 -18.78 8.41
N SER A 43 17.72 -19.19 7.85
CA SER A 43 17.33 -20.59 7.65
C SER A 43 17.47 -21.05 6.20
N SER A 44 18.07 -20.23 5.34
CA SER A 44 18.21 -20.48 3.91
C SER A 44 19.57 -21.08 3.59
N ASP A 45 19.60 -22.07 2.69
CA ASP A 45 20.84 -22.62 2.09
C ASP A 45 21.49 -21.67 1.06
N ALA A 46 21.02 -20.43 0.97
CA ALA A 46 21.53 -19.47 -0.02
C ALA A 46 22.97 -19.05 0.29
N HIS A 47 23.85 -19.28 -0.68
CA HIS A 47 25.27 -19.00 -0.57
C HIS A 47 25.61 -17.50 -0.49
N SER A 48 24.65 -16.64 -0.90
CA SER A 48 24.76 -15.17 -0.86
C SER A 48 23.39 -14.51 -0.76
N LEU A 49 23.35 -13.29 -0.22
CA LEU A 49 22.12 -12.50 -0.06
C LEU A 49 21.49 -12.13 -1.42
N SER A 50 22.30 -11.94 -2.46
CA SER A 50 21.83 -11.69 -3.83
C SER A 50 21.13 -12.91 -4.43
N GLN A 51 21.63 -14.11 -4.18
CA GLN A 51 21.00 -15.34 -4.64
C GLN A 51 19.63 -15.55 -3.97
N PHE A 52 19.55 -15.34 -2.66
CA PHE A 52 18.29 -15.41 -1.90
C PHE A 52 17.24 -14.41 -2.42
N LEU A 53 17.66 -13.17 -2.71
CA LEU A 53 16.80 -12.13 -3.28
C LEU A 53 16.34 -12.48 -4.69
N SER A 54 17.20 -13.09 -5.51
CA SER A 54 16.88 -13.51 -6.87
C SER A 54 15.87 -14.67 -6.89
N GLU A 55 16.04 -15.66 -6.01
CA GLU A 55 15.12 -16.79 -5.88
C GLU A 55 13.74 -16.35 -5.37
N ASN A 56 13.69 -15.33 -4.51
CA ASN A 56 12.45 -14.75 -4.01
C ASN A 56 11.92 -13.57 -4.84
N ALA A 57 12.62 -13.15 -5.89
CA ALA A 57 12.23 -12.07 -6.79
C ALA A 57 10.79 -12.21 -7.32
N PRO A 58 10.34 -13.38 -7.83
CA PRO A 58 8.96 -13.52 -8.27
C PRO A 58 7.95 -13.27 -7.13
N ASN A 59 8.23 -13.75 -5.91
CA ASN A 59 7.36 -13.51 -4.75
C ASN A 59 7.28 -12.01 -4.41
N TYR A 60 8.41 -11.30 -4.43
CA TYR A 60 8.45 -9.85 -4.24
C TYR A 60 7.64 -9.10 -5.31
N ILE A 61 7.72 -9.52 -6.57
CA ILE A 61 6.98 -8.93 -7.68
C ILE A 61 5.47 -9.15 -7.52
N PHE A 62 5.03 -10.39 -7.30
CA PHE A 62 3.61 -10.70 -7.10
C PHE A 62 3.03 -9.99 -5.89
N TYR A 63 3.78 -9.94 -4.77
CA TYR A 63 3.38 -9.20 -3.59
C TYR A 63 3.23 -7.71 -3.87
N THR A 64 4.20 -7.10 -4.56
CA THR A 64 4.19 -5.66 -4.87
C THR A 64 3.03 -5.30 -5.79
N ILE A 65 2.77 -6.10 -6.83
CA ILE A 65 1.64 -5.90 -7.74
C ILE A 65 0.31 -6.08 -6.99
N GLY A 66 0.17 -7.13 -6.19
CA GLY A 66 -1.02 -7.37 -5.38
C GLY A 66 -1.30 -6.23 -4.40
N MET A 67 -0.27 -5.75 -3.71
CA MET A 67 -0.36 -4.61 -2.81
C MET A 67 -0.72 -3.32 -3.54
N PHE A 68 -0.18 -3.07 -4.74
CA PHE A 68 -0.56 -1.92 -5.54
C PHE A 68 -2.06 -1.90 -5.82
N PHE A 69 -2.65 -3.02 -6.27
CA PHE A 69 -4.08 -3.12 -6.51
C PHE A 69 -4.91 -3.01 -5.23
N ALA A 70 -4.48 -3.61 -4.12
CA ALA A 70 -5.18 -3.51 -2.84
C ALA A 70 -5.21 -2.07 -2.32
N VAL A 71 -4.06 -1.40 -2.32
CA VAL A 71 -3.91 0.01 -1.95
C VAL A 71 -4.77 0.89 -2.87
N TRP A 72 -4.77 0.62 -4.18
CA TRP A 72 -5.61 1.34 -5.13
C TRP A 72 -7.10 1.16 -4.82
N GLY A 73 -7.54 -0.07 -4.55
CA GLY A 73 -8.91 -0.36 -4.12
C GLY A 73 -9.31 0.43 -2.87
N ILE A 74 -8.44 0.49 -1.86
CA ILE A 74 -8.66 1.29 -0.65
C ILE A 74 -8.80 2.78 -0.98
N TRP A 75 -7.95 3.30 -1.86
CA TRP A 75 -8.03 4.69 -2.30
C TRP A 75 -9.36 4.98 -3.01
N LEU A 76 -9.75 4.16 -3.98
CA LEU A 76 -11.02 4.29 -4.71
C LEU A 76 -12.23 4.22 -3.78
N TYR A 77 -12.20 3.31 -2.80
CA TYR A 77 -13.24 3.20 -1.80
C TYR A 77 -13.35 4.47 -0.94
N SER A 78 -12.21 5.01 -0.51
CA SER A 78 -12.17 6.26 0.27
C SER A 78 -12.66 7.46 -0.55
N GLU A 79 -12.27 7.55 -1.82
CA GLU A 79 -12.68 8.62 -2.73
C GLU A 79 -14.19 8.54 -3.02
N SER A 80 -14.72 7.35 -3.32
CA SER A 80 -16.16 7.12 -3.50
C SER A 80 -16.96 7.51 -2.26
N SER A 81 -16.46 7.15 -1.08
CA SER A 81 -17.12 7.46 0.19
C SER A 81 -17.08 8.96 0.50
N TYR A 82 -15.97 9.63 0.20
CA TYR A 82 -15.83 11.07 0.30
C TYR A 82 -16.82 11.80 -0.61
N GLN A 83 -16.94 11.41 -1.88
CA GLN A 83 -17.89 12.04 -2.80
C GLN A 83 -19.35 11.86 -2.38
N LYS A 84 -19.72 10.68 -1.86
CA LYS A 84 -21.06 10.44 -1.33
C LYS A 84 -21.37 11.36 -0.15
N GLU A 85 -20.43 11.51 0.78
CA GLU A 85 -20.62 12.35 1.97
C GLU A 85 -20.57 13.85 1.64
N ALA A 86 -19.69 14.28 0.74
CA ALA A 86 -19.61 15.66 0.27
C ALA A 86 -20.93 16.10 -0.40
N LYS A 87 -21.54 15.23 -1.21
CA LYS A 87 -22.87 15.49 -1.80
C LYS A 87 -23.97 15.60 -0.75
N ARG A 88 -23.91 14.84 0.34
CA ARG A 88 -24.88 14.94 1.44
C ARG A 88 -24.74 16.25 2.20
N ARG A 89 -23.50 16.69 2.46
CA ARG A 89 -23.22 17.95 3.17
C ARG A 89 -23.54 19.19 2.35
N ASN A 90 -23.34 19.17 1.03
CA ASN A 90 -23.73 20.28 0.15
C ASN A 90 -25.26 20.38 -0.08
N ARG A 91 -26.03 19.36 0.29
CA ARG A 91 -27.49 19.36 0.21
C ARG A 91 -28.18 19.70 1.54
N ALA A 92 -27.39 19.80 2.62
CA ALA A 92 -27.84 20.22 3.95
C ALA A 92 -27.48 21.69 4.16
#